data_AF-A0A9D1LYU4-F1
#
_entry.id   AF-A0A9D1LYU4-F1
#
_cell.length_a   1.000
_cell.length_b   1.000
_cell.length_c   1.000
_cell.angle_alpha   90.00
_cell.angle_beta   90.00
_cell.angle_gamma   90.00
#
_symmetry.space_group_name_H-M   'P 1'
#
loop_
_entity.id
_entity.type
_entity.pdbx_description
1 polymer ?
#
loop_
_entity_poly.entity_id
_entity_poly.type
_entity_poly.pdbx_seq_one_letter_code
_entity_poly.pdbx_strand_id
1 'polypeptide(L)'
;MKITYTARKVTLRDNFKERVEKKLSKFQKIFSEDAEASVVVTVEKNRQTVEITIRDNGMIYRVENSQAEMNNALDTVTDMLSRQLRKNKTKLSRRLREGSIDDLVVGDTAEPEDVEDDYHLVRRKMVPVKPITVDEAILQMNMIGHKFYMFVNADTNEANVVYQREDGAYGLLEPTIEE
;
A
#
# COMPACT_ATOMS: atom_id res chain seq x y z
N MET A 1 -10.88 9.82 14.79
CA MET A 1 -9.96 10.03 13.65
C MET A 1 -9.29 11.39 13.76
N LYS A 2 -7.96 11.43 13.92
CA LYS A 2 -7.20 12.69 13.93
C LYS A 2 -6.69 12.99 12.52
N ILE A 3 -6.94 14.19 12.00
CA ILE A 3 -6.49 14.60 10.67
C ILE A 3 -5.38 15.64 10.82
N THR A 4 -4.20 15.33 10.26
CA THR A 4 -3.06 16.23 10.21
C THR A 4 -2.87 16.73 8.78
N TYR A 5 -2.81 18.05 8.61
CA TYR A 5 -2.60 18.67 7.30
C TYR A 5 -1.17 19.20 7.21
N THR A 6 -0.42 18.76 6.21
CA THR A 6 0.91 19.26 5.90
C THR A 6 0.91 19.91 4.53
N ALA A 7 1.19 21.21 4.47
CA ALA A 7 1.30 21.95 3.21
C ALA A 7 2.77 22.27 2.93
N ARG A 8 3.27 21.88 1.76
CA ARG A 8 4.59 22.31 1.27
C ARG A 8 4.39 23.31 0.12
N LYS A 9 4.84 24.55 0.34
CA LYS A 9 4.79 25.68 -0.61
C LYS A 9 3.38 26.17 -0.99
N VAL A 10 2.36 25.90 -0.17
CA VAL A 10 0.98 26.36 -0.38
C VAL A 10 0.33 26.77 0.94
N THR A 11 -0.50 27.81 0.90
CA THR A 11 -1.45 28.13 1.97
C THR A 11 -2.75 27.34 1.77
N LEU A 12 -3.05 26.43 2.70
CA LEU A 12 -4.36 25.75 2.70
C LEU A 12 -5.46 26.79 2.94
N ARG A 13 -6.33 26.98 1.93
CA ARG A 13 -7.59 27.70 2.09
C ARG A 13 -8.56 26.87 2.91
N ASP A 14 -9.41 27.53 3.70
CA ASP A 14 -10.40 26.84 4.54
C ASP A 14 -11.41 26.02 3.73
N ASN A 15 -11.74 26.48 2.50
CA ASN A 15 -12.53 25.69 1.54
C ASN A 15 -11.94 24.31 1.23
N PHE A 16 -10.61 24.15 1.26
CA PHE A 16 -9.97 22.86 1.03
C PHE A 16 -10.09 21.96 2.26
N LYS A 17 -9.94 22.53 3.47
CA LYS A 17 -10.10 21.78 4.73
C LYS A 17 -11.52 21.23 4.85
N GLU A 18 -12.53 22.05 4.61
CA GLU A 18 -13.95 21.61 4.66
C GLU A 18 -14.24 20.49 3.64
N ARG A 19 -13.66 20.57 2.44
CA ARG A 19 -13.84 19.53 1.41
C ARG A 19 -13.17 18.23 1.81
N VAL A 20 -11.95 18.29 2.34
CA VAL A 20 -11.23 17.13 2.85
C VAL A 20 -12.01 16.51 4.01
N GLU A 21 -12.54 17.32 4.93
CA GLU A 21 -13.35 16.85 6.06
C GLU A 21 -14.62 16.13 5.58
N LYS A 22 -15.40 16.73 4.67
CA LYS A 22 -16.60 16.08 4.10
C LYS A 22 -16.30 14.74 3.43
N LYS A 23 -15.15 14.63 2.75
CA LYS A 23 -14.74 13.39 2.10
C LYS A 23 -14.21 12.37 3.09
N LEU A 24 -13.46 12.80 4.09
CA LEU A 24 -12.94 11.96 5.17
C LEU A 24 -14.06 11.45 6.09
N SER A 25 -15.13 12.20 6.30
CA SER A 25 -16.33 11.74 7.03
C SER A 25 -16.98 10.51 6.39
N LYS A 26 -16.88 10.33 5.06
CA LYS A 26 -17.36 9.10 4.40
C LYS A 26 -16.55 7.88 4.82
N PHE A 27 -15.26 8.06 5.11
CA PHE A 27 -14.38 6.99 5.53
C PHE A 27 -14.38 6.76 7.05
N GLN A 28 -14.81 7.74 7.86
CA GLN A 28 -14.99 7.57 9.30
C GLN A 28 -15.97 6.43 9.67
N LYS A 29 -16.94 6.11 8.81
CA LYS A 29 -17.82 4.93 9.02
C LYS A 29 -17.13 3.58 8.81
N ILE A 30 -15.95 3.57 8.21
CA ILE A 30 -15.21 2.36 7.83
C ILE A 30 -13.99 2.16 8.75
N PHE A 31 -13.39 3.24 9.23
CA PHE A 31 -12.23 3.23 10.12
C PHE A 31 -12.64 3.19 11.59
N SER A 32 -11.78 2.58 12.41
CA SER A 32 -11.88 2.62 13.88
C SER A 32 -11.68 4.05 14.41
N GLU A 33 -12.18 4.36 15.62
CA GLU A 33 -12.11 5.71 16.21
C GLU A 33 -10.67 6.28 16.29
N ASP A 34 -9.66 5.40 16.34
CA ASP A 34 -8.23 5.72 16.52
C ASP A 34 -7.43 5.95 15.23
N ALA A 35 -8.05 5.94 14.05
CA ALA A 35 -7.30 6.14 12.80
C ALA A 35 -6.64 7.54 12.71
N GLU A 36 -5.37 7.57 12.32
CA GLU A 36 -4.61 8.80 12.04
C GLU A 36 -4.52 9.03 10.53
N ALA A 37 -5.08 10.13 10.04
CA ALA A 37 -4.99 10.53 8.64
C ALA A 37 -4.03 11.71 8.47
N SER A 38 -2.97 11.54 7.69
CA SER A 38 -2.04 12.58 7.30
C SER A 38 -2.24 12.94 5.83
N VAL A 39 -2.57 14.19 5.56
CA VAL A 39 -2.74 14.72 4.20
C VAL A 39 -1.58 15.65 3.91
N VAL A 40 -0.72 15.26 2.97
CA VAL A 40 0.41 16.07 2.51
C VAL A 40 0.08 16.62 1.13
N VAL A 41 0.18 17.93 0.99
CA VAL A 41 -0.03 18.62 -0.27
C VAL A 41 1.27 19.32 -0.65
N THR A 42 1.78 19.00 -1.83
CA THR A 42 2.98 19.61 -2.39
C THR A 42 2.66 20.20 -3.75
N VAL A 43 3.02 21.46 -3.97
CA VAL A 43 2.88 22.11 -5.29
C VAL A 43 4.26 22.42 -5.85
N GLU A 44 4.52 21.88 -7.03
CA GLU A 44 5.74 22.12 -7.80
C GLU A 44 5.40 22.64 -9.19
N LYS A 45 5.70 23.91 -9.45
CA LYS A 45 5.47 24.61 -10.72
C LYS A 45 4.03 24.46 -11.22
N ASN A 46 3.77 23.44 -12.05
CA ASN A 46 2.49 23.16 -12.70
C ASN A 46 1.86 21.82 -12.28
N ARG A 47 2.45 21.11 -11.30
CA ARG A 47 1.93 19.86 -10.76
C ARG A 47 1.66 20.00 -9.28
N GLN A 48 0.49 19.53 -8.88
CA GLN A 48 0.01 19.55 -7.51
C GLN A 48 -0.15 18.09 -7.08
N THR A 49 0.73 17.67 -6.19
CA THR A 49 0.74 16.31 -5.66
C THR A 49 0.06 16.28 -4.32
N VAL A 50 -0.96 15.43 -4.20
CA VAL A 50 -1.67 15.16 -2.95
C VAL A 50 -1.36 13.74 -2.56
N GLU A 51 -0.86 13.59 -1.34
CA GLU A 51 -0.58 12.32 -0.70
C GLU A 51 -1.48 12.20 0.54
N ILE A 52 -2.20 11.09 0.64
CA ILE A 52 -3.00 10.75 1.83
C ILE A 52 -2.43 9.46 2.41
N THR A 53 -2.00 9.54 3.66
CA THR A 53 -1.55 8.39 4.46
C THR A 53 -2.50 8.20 5.63
N ILE A 54 -3.18 7.06 5.72
CA ILE A 54 -4.04 6.68 6.85
C ILE A 54 -3.40 5.52 7.58
N ARG A 55 -3.24 5.65 8.90
CA ARG A 55 -2.77 4.60 9.79
C ARG A 55 -3.93 4.14 10.65
N ASP A 56 -4.26 2.86 10.58
CA ASP A 56 -5.34 2.23 11.37
C ASP A 56 -4.86 0.86 11.87
N ASN A 57 -4.71 0.71 13.19
CA ASN A 57 -4.41 -0.55 13.88
C ASN A 57 -3.33 -1.44 13.19
N GLY A 58 -2.16 -0.86 12.87
CA GLY A 58 -1.04 -1.56 12.21
C GLY A 58 -1.12 -1.63 10.68
N MET A 59 -2.22 -1.17 10.07
CA MET A 59 -2.36 -1.06 8.62
C MET A 59 -2.05 0.37 8.16
N ILE A 60 -1.16 0.49 7.18
CA ILE A 60 -0.79 1.78 6.57
C ILE A 60 -1.37 1.83 5.16
N TYR A 61 -2.27 2.77 4.92
CA TYR A 61 -2.84 3.07 3.61
C TYR A 61 -2.20 4.35 3.08
N ARG A 62 -1.36 4.23 2.06
CA ARG A 62 -0.72 5.38 1.41
C ARG A 62 -1.17 5.45 -0.05
N VAL A 63 -1.67 6.61 -0.44
CA VAL A 63 -2.07 6.89 -1.82
C VAL A 63 -1.51 8.25 -2.22
N GLU A 64 -0.90 8.31 -3.39
CA GLU A 64 -0.35 9.52 -3.98
C GLU A 64 -0.98 9.77 -5.34
N ASN A 65 -1.31 11.01 -5.65
CA ASN A 65 -1.64 11.41 -7.01
C ASN A 65 -1.14 12.83 -7.31
N SER A 66 -0.73 13.05 -8.56
CA SER A 66 -0.24 14.32 -9.05
C SER A 66 -1.06 14.81 -10.24
N GLN A 67 -1.77 15.93 -10.08
CA GLN A 67 -2.63 16.56 -11.10
C GLN A 67 -2.28 18.04 -11.32
N ALA A 68 -2.85 18.64 -12.36
CA ALA A 68 -2.73 20.08 -12.62
C ALA A 68 -3.46 20.93 -11.55
N GLU A 69 -4.59 20.43 -11.04
CA GLU A 69 -5.37 21.07 -9.97
C GLU A 69 -5.50 20.17 -8.74
N MET A 70 -5.37 20.78 -7.56
CA MET A 70 -5.41 20.14 -6.24
C MET A 70 -6.79 19.58 -5.90
N ASN A 71 -7.87 20.16 -6.43
CA ASN A 71 -9.21 19.61 -6.28
C ASN A 71 -9.36 18.28 -7.03
N ASN A 72 -8.84 18.21 -8.26
CA ASN A 72 -8.86 16.98 -9.05
C ASN A 72 -7.97 15.91 -8.43
N ALA A 73 -6.77 16.29 -7.94
CA ALA A 73 -5.90 15.37 -7.19
C ALA A 73 -6.62 14.80 -5.98
N LEU A 74 -7.31 15.63 -5.18
CA LEU A 74 -8.07 15.16 -4.01
C LEU A 74 -9.18 14.18 -4.42
N ASP A 75 -9.89 14.45 -5.51
CA ASP A 75 -10.95 13.58 -6.03
C ASP A 75 -10.39 12.21 -6.44
N THR A 76 -9.31 12.17 -7.23
CA THR A 76 -8.67 10.92 -7.65
C THR A 76 -8.08 10.15 -6.48
N VAL A 77 -7.43 10.82 -5.52
CA VAL A 77 -6.88 10.17 -4.32
C VAL A 77 -8.00 9.57 -3.46
N THR A 78 -9.13 10.27 -3.33
CA THR A 78 -10.31 9.76 -2.61
C THR A 78 -10.84 8.48 -3.25
N ASP A 79 -10.93 8.45 -4.58
CA ASP A 79 -11.44 7.28 -5.29
C ASP A 79 -10.48 6.10 -5.19
N MET A 80 -9.18 6.33 -5.34
CA MET A 80 -8.15 5.29 -5.14
C MET A 80 -8.16 4.75 -3.72
N LEU A 81 -8.27 5.62 -2.72
CA LEU A 81 -8.40 5.22 -1.32
C LEU A 81 -9.66 4.38 -1.08
N SER A 82 -10.80 4.77 -1.68
CA SER A 82 -12.05 4.01 -1.56
C SER A 82 -11.95 2.60 -2.15
N ARG A 83 -11.25 2.46 -3.28
CA ARG A 83 -10.98 1.16 -3.92
C ARG A 83 -10.09 0.31 -3.02
N GLN A 84 -9.04 0.89 -2.46
CA GLN A 84 -8.11 0.18 -1.57
C GLN A 84 -8.80 -0.31 -0.28
N LEU A 85 -9.72 0.49 0.28
CA LEU A 85 -10.51 0.11 1.45
C LEU A 85 -11.51 -1.01 1.15
N ARG A 86 -12.20 -0.96 0.00
CA ARG A 86 -13.10 -2.04 -0.43
C ARG A 86 -12.35 -3.36 -0.62
N LYS A 87 -11.17 -3.33 -1.26
CA LYS A 87 -10.34 -4.53 -1.51
C LYS A 87 -9.90 -5.23 -0.20
N ASN A 88 -9.76 -4.50 0.91
CA ASN A 88 -9.28 -5.07 2.17
C ASN A 88 -10.39 -5.38 3.20
N LYS A 89 -11.53 -4.65 3.21
CA LYS A 89 -12.66 -4.97 4.10
C LYS A 89 -13.22 -6.38 3.83
N THR A 90 -13.25 -6.80 2.56
CA THR A 90 -13.67 -8.14 2.13
C THR A 90 -12.68 -9.25 2.54
N LYS A 91 -11.41 -8.92 2.82
CA LYS A 91 -10.39 -9.88 3.26
C LYS A 91 -10.47 -10.16 4.75
N LEU A 92 -10.83 -9.16 5.56
CA LEU A 92 -10.94 -9.32 7.02
C LEU A 92 -12.11 -10.24 7.41
N SER A 93 -13.26 -10.12 6.71
CA SER A 93 -14.40 -11.02 6.93
C SER A 93 -14.16 -12.44 6.46
N ARG A 94 -13.29 -12.65 5.44
CA ARG A 94 -12.94 -13.99 4.96
C ARG A 94 -11.97 -14.71 5.89
N ARG A 95 -10.99 -14.01 6.49
CA ARG A 95 -10.10 -14.60 7.51
C ARG A 95 -10.80 -14.98 8.82
N LEU A 96 -11.85 -14.24 9.21
CA LEU A 96 -12.67 -14.66 10.37
C LEU A 96 -13.51 -15.91 10.07
N ARG A 97 -13.80 -16.20 8.80
CA ARG A 97 -14.65 -17.33 8.37
C ARG A 97 -13.84 -18.55 7.91
N GLU A 98 -12.54 -18.39 7.65
CA GLU A 98 -11.59 -19.51 7.42
C GLU A 98 -11.15 -20.21 8.73
N GLY A 99 -11.65 -19.77 9.89
CA GLY A 99 -11.44 -20.44 11.18
C GLY A 99 -12.41 -21.59 11.49
N SER A 100 -13.46 -21.79 10.70
CA SER A 100 -14.41 -22.89 10.86
C SER A 100 -14.32 -23.82 9.66
N ILE A 101 -13.47 -24.84 9.79
CA ILE A 101 -13.51 -26.05 9.00
C ILE A 101 -14.80 -26.78 9.39
N ASP A 102 -15.93 -26.46 8.75
CA ASP A 102 -17.03 -27.38 8.43
C ASP A 102 -18.14 -26.60 7.73
N ASP A 103 -18.20 -26.68 6.41
CA ASP A 103 -19.46 -27.01 5.73
C ASP A 103 -19.16 -27.36 4.27
N LEU A 104 -19.10 -28.66 4.02
CA LEU A 104 -19.37 -29.21 2.70
C LEU A 104 -20.86 -28.99 2.40
N VAL A 105 -21.17 -28.84 1.11
CA VAL A 105 -22.49 -28.99 0.46
C VAL A 105 -23.24 -27.69 0.13
N VAL A 106 -23.82 -27.72 -1.08
CA VAL A 106 -24.68 -26.76 -1.78
C VAL A 106 -23.90 -25.67 -2.51
N GLY A 107 -23.85 -25.59 -3.83
CA GLY A 107 -24.84 -25.96 -4.83
C GLY A 107 -24.88 -24.80 -5.83
N ASP A 108 -24.89 -25.14 -7.10
CA ASP A 108 -24.75 -24.33 -8.31
C ASP A 108 -25.57 -23.00 -8.37
N THR A 109 -25.21 -22.14 -9.33
CA THR A 109 -25.86 -20.91 -9.85
C THR A 109 -25.48 -19.53 -9.28
N ALA A 110 -24.59 -18.82 -9.99
CA ALA A 110 -24.75 -17.41 -10.42
C ALA A 110 -23.58 -17.01 -11.35
N GLU A 111 -23.90 -16.54 -12.56
CA GLU A 111 -22.95 -16.03 -13.56
C GLU A 111 -22.38 -14.63 -13.20
N PRO A 112 -21.48 -14.08 -14.05
CA PRO A 112 -20.13 -13.67 -13.71
C PRO A 112 -20.07 -12.24 -13.14
N GLU A 113 -19.65 -12.09 -11.88
CA GLU A 113 -19.13 -10.79 -11.45
C GLU A 113 -17.64 -10.74 -11.79
N ASP A 114 -17.25 -9.71 -12.54
CA ASP A 114 -15.86 -9.36 -12.84
C ASP A 114 -15.04 -9.22 -11.55
N VAL A 115 -14.51 -10.33 -11.05
CA VAL A 115 -13.54 -10.37 -9.96
C VAL A 115 -12.17 -10.05 -10.56
N GLU A 116 -11.99 -8.81 -11.01
CA GLU A 116 -10.66 -8.33 -11.42
C GLU A 116 -9.73 -8.33 -10.19
N ASP A 117 -8.73 -9.21 -10.31
CA ASP A 117 -7.57 -9.43 -9.44
C ASP A 117 -7.82 -10.18 -8.13
N ASP A 118 -8.31 -11.42 -8.24
CA ASP A 118 -7.87 -12.46 -7.30
C ASP A 118 -6.33 -12.57 -7.40
N TYR A 119 -5.63 -12.18 -6.33
CA TYR A 119 -4.21 -12.42 -6.16
C TYR A 119 -3.98 -13.92 -6.01
N HIS A 120 -4.08 -14.65 -7.11
CA HIS A 120 -3.70 -16.04 -7.20
C HIS A 120 -2.21 -16.10 -6.88
N LEU A 121 -1.84 -16.71 -5.75
CA LEU A 121 -0.45 -17.08 -5.51
C LEU A 121 -0.07 -18.12 -6.54
N VAL A 122 0.41 -17.66 -7.70
CA VAL A 122 0.64 -18.50 -8.89
C VAL A 122 1.71 -19.56 -8.60
N ARG A 123 2.66 -19.25 -7.70
CA ARG A 123 3.79 -20.14 -7.43
C ARG A 123 4.46 -19.85 -6.09
N ARG A 124 4.72 -20.91 -5.32
CA ARG A 124 5.65 -20.90 -4.17
C ARG A 124 6.98 -21.51 -4.61
N LYS A 125 8.07 -20.75 -4.55
CA LYS A 125 9.43 -21.23 -4.86
C LYS A 125 10.28 -21.14 -3.59
N MET A 126 10.67 -22.29 -3.05
CA MET A 126 11.69 -22.36 -2.01
C MET A 126 13.05 -22.34 -2.71
N VAL A 127 13.88 -21.35 -2.38
CA VAL A 127 15.23 -21.23 -2.91
C VAL A 127 16.20 -21.41 -1.75
N PRO A 128 17.12 -22.39 -1.78
CA PRO A 128 18.19 -22.45 -0.80
C PRO A 128 19.10 -21.24 -1.02
N VAL A 129 19.07 -20.30 -0.08
CA VAL A 129 19.89 -19.08 -0.10
C VAL A 129 21.15 -19.33 0.71
N LYS A 130 22.30 -19.11 0.09
CA LYS A 130 23.58 -19.01 0.80
C LYS A 130 23.74 -17.57 1.28
N PRO A 131 24.42 -17.32 2.42
CA PRO A 131 24.81 -15.97 2.80
C PRO A 131 25.68 -15.37 1.70
N ILE A 132 25.26 -14.22 1.18
CA ILE A 132 25.97 -13.46 0.14
C ILE A 132 25.97 -11.98 0.50
N THR A 133 26.88 -11.22 -0.09
CA THR A 133 26.94 -9.77 0.07
C THR A 133 25.85 -9.07 -0.76
N VAL A 134 25.56 -7.81 -0.42
CA VAL A 134 24.57 -6.97 -1.15
C VAL A 134 24.94 -6.84 -2.63
N ASP A 135 26.21 -6.65 -2.95
CA ASP A 135 26.71 -6.49 -4.32
C ASP A 135 26.53 -7.79 -5.13
N GLU A 136 26.81 -8.94 -4.52
CA GLU A 136 26.57 -10.24 -5.14
C GLU A 136 25.07 -10.48 -5.35
N ALA A 137 24.22 -10.06 -4.43
CA ALA A 137 22.77 -10.15 -4.58
C ALA A 137 22.27 -9.28 -5.76
N ILE A 138 22.81 -8.07 -5.95
CA ILE A 138 22.53 -7.23 -7.12
C ILE A 138 22.96 -7.94 -8.42
N LEU A 139 24.16 -8.53 -8.43
CA LEU A 139 24.67 -9.26 -9.60
C LEU A 139 23.74 -10.43 -9.96
N GLN A 140 23.34 -11.23 -8.97
CA GLN A 140 22.42 -12.36 -9.17
C GLN A 140 21.04 -11.90 -9.64
N MET A 141 20.52 -10.81 -9.06
CA MET A 141 19.27 -10.21 -9.49
C MET A 141 19.31 -9.83 -10.98
N ASN A 142 20.37 -9.14 -11.39
CA ASN A 142 20.57 -8.70 -12.77
C ASN A 142 20.74 -9.88 -13.74
N MET A 143 21.45 -10.95 -13.34
CA MET A 143 21.64 -12.14 -14.19
C MET A 143 20.35 -12.92 -14.42
N ILE A 144 19.46 -13.00 -13.42
CA ILE A 144 18.17 -13.68 -13.56
C ILE A 144 17.14 -12.73 -14.23
N GLY A 145 17.39 -11.43 -14.24
CA GLY A 145 16.49 -10.41 -14.81
C GLY A 145 15.26 -10.15 -13.94
N HIS A 146 15.35 -10.37 -12.63
CA HIS A 146 14.26 -10.06 -11.70
C HIS A 146 14.36 -8.60 -11.20
N LYS A 147 13.22 -8.01 -10.84
CA LYS A 147 13.17 -6.66 -10.23
C LYS A 147 13.46 -6.68 -8.73
N PHE A 148 13.50 -7.85 -8.11
CA PHE A 148 13.82 -8.05 -6.71
C PHE A 148 14.54 -9.38 -6.50
N TYR A 149 15.37 -9.45 -5.47
CA TYR A 149 16.10 -10.65 -5.09
C TYR A 149 16.21 -10.73 -3.57
N MET A 150 15.73 -11.84 -3.00
CA MET A 150 15.83 -12.13 -1.58
C MET A 150 17.08 -12.96 -1.31
N PHE A 151 17.87 -12.56 -0.33
CA PHE A 151 19.11 -13.21 0.06
C PHE A 151 19.30 -13.17 1.56
N VAL A 152 20.21 -13.99 2.08
CA VAL A 152 20.69 -13.84 3.46
C VAL A 152 21.95 -13.01 3.41
N ASN A 153 22.00 -11.91 4.14
CA ASN A 153 23.17 -11.04 4.18
C ASN A 153 24.31 -11.75 4.91
N ALA A 154 25.50 -11.78 4.31
CA ALA A 154 26.68 -12.40 4.91
C ALA A 154 27.12 -11.74 6.23
N ASP A 155 26.86 -10.43 6.40
CA ASP A 155 27.32 -9.67 7.57
C ASP A 155 26.35 -9.78 8.75
N THR A 156 25.04 -9.64 8.49
CA THR A 156 24.00 -9.66 9.54
C THR A 156 23.39 -11.05 9.75
N ASN A 157 23.58 -11.96 8.80
CA ASN A 157 22.93 -13.27 8.74
C ASN A 157 21.39 -13.18 8.75
N GLU A 158 20.84 -12.03 8.36
CA GLU A 158 19.41 -11.76 8.26
C GLU A 158 18.92 -11.82 6.81
N ALA A 159 17.64 -12.06 6.63
CA ALA A 159 17.02 -12.15 5.31
C ALA A 159 16.76 -10.74 4.75
N ASN A 160 17.55 -10.32 3.76
CA ASN A 160 17.42 -9.02 3.12
C ASN A 160 16.83 -9.16 1.71
N VAL A 161 16.24 -8.08 1.20
CA VAL A 161 15.73 -8.02 -0.18
C VAL A 161 16.33 -6.83 -0.92
N VAL A 162 17.06 -7.10 -1.99
CA VAL A 162 17.43 -6.06 -2.97
C VAL A 162 16.30 -5.90 -3.97
N TYR A 163 16.00 -4.67 -4.37
CA TYR A 163 15.05 -4.40 -5.44
C TYR A 163 15.50 -3.23 -6.32
N GLN A 164 15.06 -3.23 -7.57
CA GLN A 164 15.27 -2.13 -8.49
C GLN A 164 14.15 -1.09 -8.33
N ARG A 165 14.54 0.17 -8.15
CA ARG A 165 13.63 1.32 -8.08
C ARG A 165 13.24 1.78 -9.49
N GLU A 166 12.17 2.58 -9.59
CA GLU A 166 11.70 3.11 -10.88
C GLU A 166 12.72 4.05 -11.56
N ASP A 167 13.60 4.67 -10.79
CA ASP A 167 14.71 5.53 -11.24
C ASP A 167 15.93 4.73 -11.76
N GLY A 168 15.89 3.40 -11.70
CA GLY A 168 16.97 2.51 -12.10
C GLY A 168 18.02 2.28 -11.01
N ALA A 169 17.93 2.95 -9.86
CA ALA A 169 18.80 2.69 -8.71
C ALA A 169 18.37 1.43 -7.95
N TYR A 170 19.26 0.94 -7.07
CA TYR A 170 19.00 -0.23 -6.23
C TYR A 170 18.59 0.21 -4.82
N GLY A 171 17.59 -0.48 -4.25
CA GLY A 171 17.17 -0.35 -2.86
C GLY A 171 17.40 -1.66 -2.11
N LEU A 172 17.61 -1.55 -0.80
CA LEU A 172 17.76 -2.66 0.13
C LEU A 172 16.63 -2.57 1.17
N LEU A 173 15.92 -3.67 1.39
CA LEU A 173 14.96 -3.85 2.49
C LEU A 173 15.57 -4.81 3.51
N GLU A 174 15.65 -4.34 4.74
CA GLU A 174 16.15 -5.11 5.89
C GLU A 174 14.99 -5.27 6.88
N PRO A 175 14.67 -6.50 7.31
CA PRO A 175 13.58 -6.74 8.24
C PRO A 175 14.02 -6.36 9.65
N THR A 176 13.49 -5.27 10.18
CA THR A 176 13.57 -4.99 11.62
C THR A 176 12.28 -5.44 12.28
N ILE A 177 12.38 -6.33 13.26
CA ILE A 177 11.24 -6.71 14.10
C ILE A 177 11.17 -5.67 15.22
N GLU A 178 10.13 -4.84 15.22
CA GLU A 178 9.80 -4.03 16.40
C GLU A 178 9.15 -4.96 17.44
N GLU A 179 9.79 -5.11 18.61
CA GLU A 179 9.24 -5.82 19.79
C GLU A 179 8.31 -4.93 20.63
#